data_AF-A0A353RU15-F1
#
_entry.id   AF-A0A353RU15-F1
#
_cell.length_a   1.000
_cell.length_b   1.000
_cell.length_c   1.000
_cell.angle_alpha   90.00
_cell.angle_beta   90.00
_cell.angle_gamma   90.00
#
_symmetry.space_group_name_H-M   'P 1'
#
loop_
_entity.id
_entity.type
_entity.pdbx_description
1 polymer ?
#
loop_
_entity_poly.entity_id
_entity_poly.type
_entity_poly.pdbx_seq_one_letter_code
_entity_poly.pdbx_strand_id
1 'polypeptide(L)'
;MFKRIRKGQTSMEFLILMTVILAAFLSIGNYFKRGVQGRWKTAVDELGEQYDPRTGNTMLVHRIISNTDTQIISLNTTGGWWTSRRDMTNVVETKSGHVSAGSY
;
A
#
# COMPACT_ATOMS: atom_id res chain seq x y z
N MET A 1 21.89 -61.26 46.04
CA MET A 1 21.36 -59.87 46.17
C MET A 1 22.38 -58.91 45.56
N PHE A 2 22.20 -58.53 44.30
CA PHE A 2 23.18 -57.67 43.58
C PHE A 2 23.02 -56.21 44.01
N LYS A 3 24.02 -55.69 44.72
CA LYS A 3 24.09 -54.32 45.21
C LYS A 3 24.41 -53.40 44.02
N ARG A 4 23.44 -52.60 43.54
CA ARG A 4 23.68 -51.55 42.54
C ARG A 4 24.58 -50.48 43.16
N ILE A 5 25.87 -50.49 42.80
CA ILE A 5 26.80 -49.42 43.12
C ILE A 5 26.38 -48.22 42.26
N ARG A 6 25.81 -47.18 42.89
CA ARG A 6 25.55 -45.90 42.22
C ARG A 6 26.91 -45.22 41.99
N LYS A 7 27.47 -45.35 40.78
CA LYS A 7 28.62 -44.53 40.37
C LYS A 7 28.16 -43.08 40.30
N GLY A 8 28.80 -42.21 41.09
CA GLY A 8 28.68 -40.77 40.92
C GLY A 8 29.22 -40.37 39.55
N GLN A 9 28.56 -39.41 38.90
CA GLN A 9 28.99 -38.87 37.62
C GLN A 9 30.38 -38.26 37.78
N THR A 10 31.31 -38.67 36.92
CA THR A 10 32.67 -38.13 36.95
C THR A 10 32.69 -36.71 36.38
N SER A 11 33.60 -35.85 36.86
CA SER A 11 33.71 -34.46 36.39
C SER A 11 33.89 -34.37 34.86
N MET A 12 34.52 -35.38 34.26
CA MET A 12 34.73 -35.47 32.80
C MET A 12 33.43 -35.74 32.04
N GLU A 13 32.60 -36.66 32.53
CA GLU A 13 31.26 -36.90 31.95
C GLU A 13 30.39 -35.65 32.06
N PHE A 14 30.46 -34.93 33.18
CA PHE A 14 29.72 -33.68 33.36
C PHE A 14 30.14 -32.61 32.34
N LEU A 15 31.45 -32.43 32.13
CA LEU A 15 31.97 -31.46 31.15
C LEU A 15 31.53 -31.79 29.72
N ILE A 16 31.58 -33.07 29.32
CA ILE A 16 31.15 -33.51 27.98
C ILE A 16 29.65 -33.27 27.80
N LEU A 17 28.84 -33.58 28.80
CA LEU A 17 27.40 -33.39 28.73
C LEU A 17 27.05 -31.89 28.65
N MET A 18 27.78 -31.05 29.39
CA MET A 18 27.59 -29.61 29.36
C MET A 18 27.96 -28.97 28.02
N THR A 19 29.05 -29.39 27.37
CA THR A 19 29.44 -28.86 26.05
C THR A 19 28.41 -29.23 24.98
N VAL A 20 27.84 -30.44 25.02
CA VAL A 20 26.78 -30.86 24.10
C VAL A 20 25.53 -29.99 24.26
N ILE A 21 25.12 -29.71 25.50
CA ILE A 21 23.95 -28.86 25.78
C ILE A 21 24.19 -27.43 25.27
N LEU A 22 25.37 -26.85 25.51
CA LEU A 22 25.71 -25.51 25.03
C LEU A 22 25.70 -25.43 23.49
N ALA A 23 26.24 -26.44 22.81
CA ALA A 23 26.23 -26.52 21.35
C ALA A 23 24.80 -26.59 20.79
N ALA A 24 23.89 -27.33 21.45
CA ALA A 24 22.49 -27.41 21.07
C ALA A 24 21.76 -26.06 21.21
N PHE A 25 22.01 -25.32 22.30
CA PHE A 25 21.41 -23.99 22.47
C PHE A 25 21.93 -22.97 21.45
N LEU A 26 23.23 -22.98 21.15
CA LEU A 26 23.80 -22.09 20.14
C LEU A 26 23.24 -22.34 18.74
N SER A 27 22.97 -23.61 18.40
CA SER A 27 22.44 -23.98 17.09
C SER A 27 20.97 -23.59 16.90
N ILE A 28 20.14 -23.68 17.95
CA ILE A 28 18.73 -23.23 17.92
C ILE A 28 18.61 -21.73 17.66
N GLY A 29 19.54 -20.91 18.17
CA GLY A 29 19.52 -19.45 17.97
C GLY A 29 19.54 -19.03 16.49
N ASN A 30 20.28 -19.75 15.65
CA ASN A 30 20.32 -19.47 14.21
C ASN A 30 19.01 -19.82 13.49
N TYR A 31 18.33 -20.88 13.93
CA TYR A 31 17.03 -21.26 13.39
C TYR A 31 15.97 -20.18 13.72
N PHE A 32 15.94 -19.70 14.96
CA PHE A 32 15.03 -18.63 15.37
C PHE A 32 15.26 -17.34 14.58
N LYS A 33 16.51 -16.92 14.40
CA LYS A 33 16.84 -15.73 13.60
C LYS A 33 16.32 -15.84 12.16
N ARG A 34 16.49 -17.00 11.52
CA ARG A 34 15.97 -17.24 10.16
C ARG A 34 14.44 -17.24 10.11
N GLY A 35 13.78 -17.83 11.10
CA GLY A 35 12.31 -17.84 11.18
C GLY A 35 11.72 -16.44 11.33
N VAL A 36 12.27 -15.62 12.24
CA VAL A 36 11.82 -14.24 12.45
C VAL A 36 12.10 -13.38 11.22
N GLN A 37 13.31 -13.49 10.65
CA GLN A 37 13.68 -12.76 9.42
C GLN A 37 12.79 -13.13 8.23
N GLY A 38 12.46 -14.41 8.05
CA GLY A 38 11.56 -14.88 6.99
C GLY A 38 10.15 -14.30 7.14
N ARG A 39 9.58 -14.37 8.36
CA ARG A 39 8.25 -13.80 8.64
C ARG A 39 8.21 -12.28 8.44
N TRP A 40 9.27 -11.58 8.86
CA TRP A 40 9.35 -10.14 8.63
C TRP A 40 9.42 -9.79 7.16
N LYS A 41 10.23 -10.53 6.39
CA LYS A 41 10.30 -10.36 4.94
C LYS A 41 8.94 -10.55 4.29
N THR A 42 8.23 -11.64 4.60
CA THR A 42 6.88 -11.89 4.06
C THR A 42 5.90 -10.77 4.40
N ALA A 43 5.89 -10.29 5.65
CA ALA A 43 5.02 -9.19 6.05
C ALA A 43 5.34 -7.87 5.32
N VAL A 44 6.62 -7.61 5.04
CA VAL A 44 7.07 -6.44 4.27
C VAL A 44 6.68 -6.59 2.79
N ASP A 45 6.86 -7.76 2.21
CA ASP A 45 6.49 -8.05 0.82
C ASP A 45 4.96 -7.91 0.63
N GLU A 46 4.14 -8.42 1.55
CA GLU A 46 2.67 -8.27 1.55
C GLU A 46 2.19 -6.81 1.66
N LEU A 47 2.91 -5.96 2.40
CA LEU A 47 2.61 -4.52 2.45
C LEU A 47 3.02 -3.82 1.15
N GLY A 48 4.09 -4.27 0.50
CA GLY A 48 4.56 -3.73 -0.77
C GLY A 48 3.62 -4.03 -1.95
N GLU A 49 3.04 -5.24 -1.99
CA GLU A 49 2.10 -5.64 -3.04
C GLU A 49 0.74 -4.92 -2.98
N GLN A 50 0.39 -4.28 -1.85
CA GLN A 50 -0.88 -3.57 -1.68
C GLN A 50 -0.95 -2.21 -2.37
N TYR A 51 0.18 -1.65 -2.84
CA TYR A 51 0.18 -0.42 -3.63
C TYR A 51 0.17 -0.75 -5.13
N ASP A 52 -0.98 -1.14 -5.65
CA ASP A 52 -1.21 -1.17 -7.09
C ASP A 52 -2.19 -0.05 -7.50
N PRO A 53 -1.70 1.03 -8.16
CA PRO A 53 -2.57 2.11 -8.64
C PRO A 53 -3.56 1.66 -9.72
N ARG A 54 -3.49 0.41 -10.19
CA ARG A 54 -4.38 -0.19 -11.19
C ARG A 54 -5.51 -1.03 -10.60
N THR A 55 -5.48 -1.37 -9.29
CA THR A 55 -6.49 -2.19 -8.60
C THR A 55 -7.38 -1.39 -7.63
N GLY A 56 -7.57 -0.10 -7.88
CA GLY A 56 -8.56 0.70 -7.18
C GLY A 56 -9.93 0.65 -7.86
N ASN A 57 -10.98 0.24 -7.15
CA ASN A 57 -12.36 0.36 -7.64
C ASN A 57 -12.74 1.86 -7.67
N THR A 58 -12.59 2.47 -8.84
CA THR A 58 -12.73 3.91 -9.03
C THR A 58 -13.94 4.20 -9.90
N MET A 59 -14.96 4.81 -9.29
CA MET A 59 -16.10 5.36 -10.02
C MET A 59 -16.07 6.88 -9.95
N LEU A 60 -15.49 7.50 -10.99
CA LEU A 60 -15.47 8.95 -11.17
C LEU A 60 -16.43 9.34 -12.29
N VAL A 61 -17.46 10.12 -11.94
CA VAL A 61 -18.32 10.76 -12.91
C VAL A 61 -17.84 12.20 -13.08
N HIS A 62 -17.29 12.50 -14.25
CA HIS A 62 -16.90 13.83 -14.67
C HIS A 62 -17.94 14.37 -15.64
N ARG A 63 -18.56 15.50 -15.28
CA ARG A 63 -19.55 16.16 -16.12
C ARG A 63 -19.09 17.59 -16.41
N ILE A 64 -18.93 17.88 -17.69
CA ILE A 64 -18.71 19.24 -18.20
C ILE A 64 -19.99 19.67 -18.90
N ILE A 65 -20.58 20.78 -18.43
CA ILE A 65 -21.68 21.46 -19.12
C ILE A 65 -21.14 22.82 -19.56
N SER A 66 -21.15 23.07 -20.87
CA SER A 66 -20.76 24.34 -21.46
C SER A 66 -21.92 24.90 -22.25
N ASN A 67 -22.32 26.13 -21.94
CA ASN A 67 -23.32 26.88 -22.69
C ASN A 67 -22.66 28.15 -23.23
N THR A 68 -22.75 28.35 -24.54
CA THR A 68 -22.26 29.55 -25.23
C THR A 68 -23.42 30.22 -25.93
N ASP A 69 -23.76 31.42 -25.50
CA ASP A 69 -24.72 32.30 -26.16
C ASP A 69 -23.95 33.38 -26.91
N THR A 70 -24.19 33.52 -28.21
CA THR A 70 -23.56 34.53 -29.06
C THR A 70 -24.64 35.38 -29.67
N GLN A 71 -24.63 36.67 -29.31
CA GLN A 71 -25.57 37.65 -29.83
C GLN A 71 -24.84 38.66 -30.70
N ILE A 72 -25.34 38.84 -31.92
CA ILE A 72 -24.84 39.85 -32.85
C ILE A 72 -25.96 40.87 -33.04
N ILE A 73 -25.73 42.09 -32.59
CA ILE A 73 -26.62 43.22 -32.77
C ILE A 73 -26.11 44.01 -33.98
N SER A 74 -26.96 44.23 -34.98
CA SER A 74 -26.67 45.12 -36.11
C SER A 74 -27.63 46.31 -36.09
N LEU A 75 -27.09 47.52 -36.17
CA LEU A 75 -27.83 48.77 -36.17
C LEU A 75 -27.43 49.58 -37.41
N ASN A 76 -28.42 50.04 -38.17
CA ASN A 76 -28.19 50.94 -39.29
C ASN A 76 -28.29 52.38 -38.79
N THR A 77 -27.19 53.12 -38.81
CA THR A 77 -27.12 54.52 -38.37
C THR A 77 -26.82 55.43 -39.55
N THR A 78 -27.04 56.75 -39.41
CA THR A 78 -26.88 57.74 -40.49
C THR A 78 -25.45 57.85 -41.05
N GLY A 79 -24.48 57.10 -40.50
CA GLY A 79 -23.10 56.97 -41.00
C GLY A 79 -22.69 55.56 -41.43
N GLY A 80 -23.63 54.60 -41.52
CA GLY A 80 -23.38 53.22 -41.93
C GLY A 80 -23.83 52.18 -40.90
N TRP A 81 -23.45 50.93 -41.14
CA TRP A 81 -23.77 49.79 -40.28
C TRP A 81 -22.83 49.72 -39.09
N TRP A 82 -23.40 49.64 -37.90
CA TRP A 82 -22.68 49.34 -36.67
C TRP A 82 -23.06 47.93 -36.20
N THR A 83 -22.08 47.11 -35.86
CA THR A 83 -22.31 45.78 -35.31
C THR A 83 -21.63 45.64 -33.96
N SER A 84 -22.29 44.95 -33.04
CA SER A 84 -21.73 44.58 -31.75
C SER A 84 -21.98 43.10 -31.51
N ARG A 85 -20.91 42.41 -31.10
CA ARG A 85 -20.96 41.01 -30.69
C ARG A 85 -20.83 40.93 -29.18
N ARG A 86 -21.74 40.19 -28.55
CA ARG A 86 -21.63 39.80 -27.14
C ARG A 86 -21.66 38.29 -27.06
N ASP A 87 -20.63 37.73 -26.45
CA ASP A 87 -20.53 36.30 -26.17
C ASP A 87 -20.65 36.11 -24.65
N MET A 88 -21.58 35.25 -24.23
CA MET A 88 -21.66 34.78 -22.85
C MET A 88 -21.36 33.29 -22.82
N THR A 89 -20.29 32.92 -22.13
CA THR A 89 -19.89 31.52 -21.97
C THR A 89 -20.01 31.15 -20.49
N ASN A 90 -20.81 30.14 -20.19
CA ASN A 90 -20.92 29.55 -18.86
C ASN A 90 -20.38 28.12 -18.91
N VAL A 91 -19.42 27.84 -18.04
CA VAL A 91 -18.85 26.50 -17.87
C VAL A 91 -19.11 26.05 -16.44
N VAL A 92 -19.77 24.92 -16.29
CA VAL A 92 -19.92 24.24 -15.00
C VAL A 92 -19.19 22.91 -15.09
N GLU A 93 -18.18 22.77 -14.26
CA GLU A 93 -17.46 21.53 -14.08
C GLU A 93 -17.92 20.89 -12.77
N THR A 94 -18.42 19.66 -12.86
CA THR A 94 -18.76 18.86 -11.67
C THR A 94 -18.03 17.55 -11.72
N LYS A 95 -17.24 17.30 -10.68
CA LYS A 95 -16.58 16.03 -10.43
C LYS A 95 -17.22 15.41 -9.20
N SER A 96 -17.87 14.26 -9.38
CA SER A 96 -18.49 13.51 -8.29
C SER A 96 -18.13 12.04 -8.38
N GLY A 97 -17.88 11.41 -7.24
CA GLY A 97 -17.51 10.02 -7.17
C GLY A 97 -16.69 9.73 -5.91
N HIS A 98 -16.34 8.47 -5.74
CA HIS A 98 -15.45 8.03 -4.68
C HIS A 98 -14.27 7.28 -5.29
N VAL A 99 -13.11 7.46 -4.68
CA VAL A 99 -11.91 6.67 -4.97
C VAL A 99 -11.66 5.86 -3.71
N SER A 100 -11.83 4.54 -3.80
CA SER A 100 -11.46 3.63 -2.72
C SER A 100 -10.21 2.87 -3.14
N ALA A 101 -9.13 3.05 -2.39
CA ALA A 101 -7.94 2.20 -2.48
C ALA A 101 -8.03 1.15 -1.38
N GLY A 102 -7.93 -0.13 -1.74
CA GLY A 102 -7.91 -1.24 -0.77
C GLY A 102 -9.27 -1.83 -0.35
N SER A 103 -10.30 -1.78 -1.20
CA SER A 103 -11.50 -2.60 -0.94
C SER A 103 -11.28 -4.02 -1.44
N TYR A 104 -11.04 -4.94 -0.51
CA TYR A 104 -11.11 -6.39 -0.71
C TYR A 104 -12.56 -6.85 -0.93
#